data_AF-A0A382VI06-F1
#
_entry.id   AF-A0A382VI06-F1
#
_cell.length_a   1.000
_cell.length_b   1.000
_cell.length_c   1.000
_cell.angle_alpha   90.00
_cell.angle_beta   90.00
_cell.angle_gamma   90.00
#
_symmetry.space_group_name_H-M   'P 1'
#
loop_
_entity.id
_entity.type
_entity.pdbx_description
1 polymer ?
#
loop_
_entity_poly.entity_id
_entity_poly.type
_entity_poly.pdbx_seq_one_letter_code
_entity_poly.pdbx_strand_id
1 'polypeptide(L)'
;LCLSLVAQAHKTKPPARFTEASLVKEMESNGIGRPSTFASTLDTIVRRRYVEKTKSNLSPTYLGLAVTQLLENHFTALVDKEFTAKMENGLDAISRGELNSLPFMKDFYFGSNDFSGLEVMLDEKVDIGKACTIPLPDELDSEIEARIGKFGPYLRRDSDSRSIPENIFIGDLTSDIIDSLFKNQREDESLGKDPDTDENILLKKGPYGYYVQLGETTKRKTIPKATAVDKVDLDLALSLLSLPRTIGMHPDTNVPITADYGRYGPYIKMDKSNARLIGDITPL
;
A
#
# COMPACT_ATOMS: atom_id res chain seq x y z
N LEU A 1 57.53 -11.04 -20.34
CA LEU A 1 56.48 -10.61 -21.28
C LEU A 1 55.15 -10.62 -20.54
N CYS A 2 54.47 -9.49 -20.47
CA CYS A 2 53.08 -9.46 -19.99
C CYS A 2 52.21 -10.19 -21.01
N LEU A 3 51.47 -11.22 -20.58
CA LEU A 3 50.68 -12.08 -21.47
C LEU A 3 49.29 -11.51 -21.78
N SER A 4 48.73 -10.65 -20.91
CA SER A 4 47.52 -9.86 -21.18
C SER A 4 47.31 -8.76 -20.12
N LEU A 5 46.59 -7.71 -20.51
CA LEU A 5 46.13 -6.62 -19.62
C LEU A 5 44.62 -6.42 -19.88
N VAL A 6 43.81 -6.49 -18.82
CA VAL A 6 42.35 -6.27 -18.91
C VAL A 6 41.96 -5.18 -17.93
N ALA A 7 41.42 -4.08 -18.44
CA ALA A 7 40.81 -3.04 -17.62
C ALA A 7 39.38 -3.46 -17.26
N GLN A 8 39.09 -3.55 -15.95
CA GLN A 8 37.73 -3.80 -15.45
C GLN A 8 37.15 -2.51 -14.88
N ALA A 9 36.01 -2.08 -15.42
CA ALA A 9 35.24 -0.98 -14.87
C ALA A 9 34.41 -1.49 -13.68
N HIS A 10 34.43 -0.74 -12.57
CA HIS A 10 33.58 -0.98 -11.42
C HIS A 10 32.61 0.19 -11.22
N LYS A 11 31.42 -0.11 -10.72
CA LYS A 11 30.46 0.90 -10.24
C LYS A 11 30.42 0.85 -8.72
N THR A 12 30.20 2.00 -8.09
CA THR A 12 29.91 2.05 -6.67
C THR A 12 28.62 1.29 -6.39
N LYS A 13 28.61 0.55 -5.29
CA LYS A 13 27.43 -0.15 -4.82
C LYS A 13 26.74 0.70 -3.77
N PRO A 14 25.40 0.74 -3.73
CA PRO A 14 24.69 1.39 -2.64
C PRO A 14 25.00 0.68 -1.32
N PRO A 15 24.78 1.36 -0.18
CA PRO A 15 24.84 0.74 1.13
C PRO A 15 23.97 -0.53 1.19
N ALA A 16 24.49 -1.58 1.79
CA ALA A 16 23.75 -2.82 1.97
C ALA A 16 22.58 -2.59 2.94
N ARG A 17 21.44 -3.26 2.68
CA ARG A 17 20.32 -3.29 3.63
C ARG A 17 20.74 -3.95 4.94
N PHE A 18 20.05 -3.61 6.02
CA PHE A 18 20.27 -4.25 7.30
C PHE A 18 19.87 -5.73 7.25
N THR A 19 20.63 -6.56 7.94
CA THR A 19 20.22 -7.89 8.39
C THR A 19 19.83 -7.80 9.86
N GLU A 20 19.23 -8.83 10.43
CA GLU A 20 18.95 -8.86 11.88
C GLU A 20 20.22 -8.62 12.70
N ALA A 21 21.34 -9.27 12.33
CA ALA A 21 22.60 -9.11 13.04
C ALA A 21 23.17 -7.69 12.90
N SER A 22 23.14 -7.09 11.71
CA SER A 22 23.66 -5.74 11.53
C SER A 22 22.76 -4.67 12.14
N LEU A 23 21.43 -4.90 12.20
CA LEU A 23 20.51 -4.01 12.89
C LEU A 23 20.70 -4.08 14.41
N VAL A 24 20.87 -5.29 14.98
CA VAL A 24 21.18 -5.45 16.40
C VAL A 24 22.49 -4.76 16.75
N LYS A 25 23.52 -4.92 15.92
CA LYS A 25 24.80 -4.23 16.10
C LYS A 25 24.64 -2.70 16.08
N GLU A 26 23.81 -2.18 15.18
CA GLU A 26 23.52 -0.74 15.09
C GLU A 26 22.70 -0.25 16.30
N MET A 27 21.72 -1.03 16.77
CA MET A 27 20.98 -0.70 17.98
C MET A 27 21.90 -0.63 19.21
N GLU A 28 22.76 -1.64 19.37
CA GLU A 28 23.73 -1.72 20.45
C GLU A 28 24.74 -0.56 20.41
N SER A 29 25.28 -0.22 19.23
CA SER A 29 26.24 0.89 19.08
C SER A 29 25.64 2.25 19.41
N ASN A 30 24.32 2.42 19.21
CA ASN A 30 23.60 3.63 19.56
C ASN A 30 22.98 3.57 20.98
N GLY A 31 23.22 2.51 21.75
CA GLY A 31 22.71 2.36 23.13
C GLY A 31 21.20 2.08 23.22
N ILE A 32 20.58 1.66 22.12
CA ILE A 32 19.13 1.41 22.01
C ILE A 32 18.86 -0.07 22.24
N GLY A 33 17.96 -0.38 23.18
CA GLY A 33 17.64 -1.76 23.53
C GLY A 33 18.73 -2.47 24.34
N ARG A 34 18.46 -3.73 24.70
CA ARG A 34 19.30 -4.59 25.55
C ARG A 34 19.29 -6.02 25.01
N PRO A 35 20.23 -6.91 25.42
CA PRO A 35 20.25 -8.31 24.99
C PRO A 35 18.91 -9.05 25.17
N SER A 36 18.14 -8.65 26.19
CA SER A 36 16.79 -9.18 26.47
C SER A 36 15.71 -8.69 25.51
N THR A 37 15.91 -7.55 24.82
CA THR A 37 14.87 -6.89 24.01
C THR A 37 15.10 -6.99 22.51
N PHE A 38 16.33 -7.14 22.03
CA PHE A 38 16.67 -7.17 20.59
C PHE A 38 15.78 -8.10 19.75
N ALA A 39 15.64 -9.36 20.17
CA ALA A 39 14.82 -10.33 19.45
C ALA A 39 13.34 -9.92 19.43
N SER A 40 12.82 -9.43 20.55
CA SER A 40 11.42 -9.00 20.66
C SER A 40 11.11 -7.75 19.84
N THR A 41 12.07 -6.83 19.72
CA THR A 41 11.96 -5.63 18.88
C THR A 41 11.92 -6.01 17.40
N LEU A 42 12.85 -6.86 16.94
CA LEU A 42 12.87 -7.37 15.58
C LEU A 42 11.58 -8.12 15.22
N ASP A 43 11.12 -9.02 16.10
CA ASP A 43 9.85 -9.72 15.90
C ASP A 43 8.68 -8.74 15.80
N THR A 44 8.65 -7.72 16.64
CA THR A 44 7.56 -6.74 16.66
C THR A 44 7.49 -5.92 15.37
N ILE A 45 8.61 -5.41 14.87
CA ILE A 45 8.61 -4.58 13.64
C ILE A 45 8.25 -5.38 12.39
N VAL A 46 8.62 -6.68 12.35
CA VAL A 46 8.25 -7.59 11.27
C VAL A 46 6.78 -8.00 11.39
N ARG A 47 6.34 -8.44 12.57
CA ARG A 47 4.95 -8.85 12.83
C ARG A 47 3.94 -7.74 12.56
N ARG A 48 4.30 -6.49 12.86
CA ARG A 48 3.48 -5.29 12.58
C ARG A 48 3.62 -4.78 11.13
N ARG A 49 4.42 -5.44 10.30
CA ARG A 49 4.64 -5.12 8.88
C ARG A 49 5.23 -3.73 8.62
N TYR A 50 6.00 -3.18 9.55
CA TYR A 50 6.81 -1.98 9.28
C TYR A 50 8.03 -2.32 8.44
N VAL A 51 8.53 -3.54 8.60
CA VAL A 51 9.66 -4.10 7.87
C VAL A 51 9.27 -5.46 7.32
N GLU A 52 9.68 -5.73 6.09
CA GLU A 52 9.59 -7.05 5.48
C GLU A 52 10.97 -7.71 5.47
N LYS A 53 10.99 -9.00 5.79
CA LYS A 53 12.20 -9.83 5.73
C LYS A 53 12.23 -10.59 4.41
N THR A 54 13.15 -10.22 3.52
CA THR A 54 13.41 -10.93 2.27
C THR A 54 14.74 -11.66 2.39
N LYS A 55 14.70 -13.00 2.52
CA LYS A 55 15.87 -13.82 2.86
C LYS A 55 16.49 -13.35 4.18
N SER A 56 17.68 -12.76 4.12
CA SER A 56 18.41 -12.19 5.27
C SER A 56 18.22 -10.69 5.43
N ASN A 57 17.65 -10.00 4.44
CA ASN A 57 17.61 -8.55 4.39
C ASN A 57 16.28 -8.02 4.92
N LEU A 58 16.37 -6.94 5.66
CA LEU A 58 15.26 -6.17 6.20
C LEU A 58 15.01 -4.97 5.28
N SER A 59 13.79 -4.87 4.74
CA SER A 59 13.39 -3.78 3.86
C SER A 59 12.19 -3.05 4.49
N PRO A 60 12.22 -1.71 4.60
CA PRO A 60 11.08 -0.97 5.10
C PRO A 60 9.90 -1.10 4.14
N THR A 61 8.70 -1.25 4.70
CA THR A 61 7.47 -1.17 3.92
C THR A 61 7.02 0.28 3.79
N TYR A 62 6.09 0.56 2.88
CA TYR A 62 5.46 1.90 2.81
C TYR A 62 4.73 2.26 4.12
N LEU A 63 4.12 1.28 4.80
CA LEU A 63 3.55 1.52 6.13
C LEU A 63 4.61 1.93 7.15
N GLY A 64 5.76 1.24 7.16
CA GLY A 64 6.91 1.62 7.98
C GLY A 64 7.35 3.05 7.71
N LEU A 65 7.50 3.41 6.43
CA LEU A 65 7.86 4.77 6.02
C LEU A 65 6.85 5.82 6.52
N ALA A 66 5.55 5.59 6.33
CA ALA A 66 4.52 6.54 6.77
C ALA A 66 4.56 6.76 8.29
N VAL A 67 4.70 5.68 9.07
CA VAL A 67 4.77 5.77 10.53
C VAL A 67 6.05 6.46 10.98
N THR A 68 7.20 6.13 10.39
CA THR A 68 8.46 6.80 10.70
C THR A 68 8.36 8.30 10.41
N GLN A 69 7.88 8.70 9.23
CA GLN A 69 7.71 10.12 8.90
C GLN A 69 6.70 10.82 9.82
N LEU A 70 5.62 10.14 10.23
CA LEU A 70 4.67 10.70 11.19
C LEU A 70 5.37 11.02 12.52
N LEU A 71 6.15 10.08 13.03
CA LEU A 71 6.85 10.23 14.30
C LEU A 71 7.99 11.25 14.20
N GLU A 72 8.72 11.29 13.09
CA GLU A 72 9.77 12.29 12.85
C GLU A 72 9.22 13.70 12.66
N ASN A 73 7.99 13.86 12.14
CA ASN A 73 7.40 15.18 11.96
C ASN A 73 6.76 15.75 13.23
N HIS A 74 6.35 14.90 14.18
CA HIS A 74 5.53 15.30 15.34
C HIS A 74 6.10 14.89 16.70
N PHE A 75 6.81 13.77 16.76
CA PHE A 75 7.33 13.18 17.99
C PHE A 75 8.85 13.03 17.91
N THR A 76 9.53 14.05 17.37
CA THR A 76 10.98 14.05 17.10
C THR A 76 11.81 13.55 18.27
N ALA A 77 11.51 14.06 19.47
CA ALA A 77 12.22 13.69 20.69
C ALA A 77 12.05 12.19 21.04
N LEU A 78 10.91 11.57 20.72
CA LEU A 78 10.67 10.15 21.04
C LEU A 78 11.37 9.18 20.07
N VAL A 79 11.68 9.63 18.85
CA VAL A 79 12.39 8.82 17.85
C VAL A 79 13.86 9.21 17.71
N ASP A 80 14.31 10.17 18.50
CA ASP A 80 15.72 10.52 18.61
C ASP A 80 16.52 9.39 19.28
N LYS A 81 17.70 9.12 18.73
CA LYS A 81 18.56 8.04 19.21
C LYS A 81 19.13 8.33 20.59
N GLU A 82 19.56 9.57 20.84
CA GLU A 82 20.14 9.95 22.12
C GLU A 82 19.09 9.93 23.23
N PHE A 83 17.88 10.41 22.95
CA PHE A 83 16.76 10.32 23.86
C PHE A 83 16.45 8.86 24.23
N THR A 84 16.34 7.99 23.23
CA THR A 84 16.07 6.57 23.45
C THR A 84 17.15 5.90 24.31
N ALA A 85 18.43 6.19 24.02
CA ALA A 85 19.55 5.67 24.82
C ALA A 85 19.55 6.20 26.26
N LYS A 86 19.22 7.50 26.47
CA LYS A 86 19.07 8.09 27.80
C LYS A 86 17.95 7.42 28.59
N MET A 87 16.83 7.10 27.94
CA MET A 87 15.72 6.37 28.58
C MET A 87 16.15 4.98 29.06
N GLU A 88 16.83 4.21 28.22
CA GLU A 88 17.36 2.90 28.58
C GLU A 88 18.34 2.98 29.76
N ASN A 89 19.25 3.96 29.74
CA ASN A 89 20.19 4.18 30.85
C ASN A 89 19.48 4.59 32.16
N GLY A 90 18.41 5.38 32.07
CA GLY A 90 17.57 5.75 33.20
C GLY A 90 16.88 4.55 33.83
N LEU A 91 16.34 3.64 33.01
CA LEU A 91 15.75 2.38 33.48
C LEU A 91 16.80 1.47 34.14
N ASP A 92 18.00 1.40 33.59
CA ASP A 92 19.10 0.65 34.20
C ASP A 92 19.52 1.23 35.56
N ALA A 93 19.56 2.55 35.69
CA ALA A 93 19.86 3.23 36.96
C ALA A 93 18.76 2.98 38.01
N ILE A 94 17.48 2.95 37.60
CA ILE A 94 16.37 2.54 38.48
C ILE A 94 16.57 1.11 38.97
N SER A 95 16.93 0.19 38.06
CA SER A 95 17.19 -1.22 38.39
C SER A 95 18.33 -1.38 39.42
N ARG A 96 19.34 -0.51 39.38
CA ARG A 96 20.44 -0.46 40.37
C ARG A 96 20.10 0.31 41.65
N GLY A 97 18.95 0.95 41.73
CA GLY A 97 18.54 1.78 42.88
C GLY A 97 19.19 3.17 42.92
N GLU A 98 19.78 3.64 41.81
CA GLU A 98 20.41 4.95 41.68
C GLU A 98 19.38 6.06 41.36
N LEU A 99 18.25 5.69 40.75
CA LEU A 99 17.15 6.60 40.42
C LEU A 99 15.81 6.06 40.92
N ASN A 100 14.89 6.98 41.24
CA ASN A 100 13.53 6.64 41.61
C ASN A 100 12.63 6.55 40.37
N SER A 101 11.83 5.49 40.26
CA SER A 101 10.96 5.25 39.10
C SER A 101 9.83 6.26 38.96
N LEU A 102 9.19 6.66 40.06
CA LEU A 102 8.02 7.54 39.99
C LEU A 102 8.36 8.96 39.48
N PRO A 103 9.41 9.65 39.97
CA PRO A 103 9.86 10.90 39.39
C PRO A 103 10.23 10.76 37.91
N PHE A 104 10.99 9.73 37.56
CA PHE A 104 11.39 9.47 36.17
C PHE A 104 10.20 9.32 35.22
N MET A 105 9.17 8.56 35.62
CA MET A 105 7.95 8.40 34.83
C MET A 105 7.13 9.69 34.75
N LYS A 106 7.11 10.50 35.81
CA LYS A 106 6.44 11.81 35.80
C LYS A 106 7.13 12.77 34.83
N ASP A 107 8.45 12.81 34.84
CA ASP A 107 9.24 13.68 33.94
C ASP A 107 9.04 13.26 32.48
N PHE A 108 8.96 11.95 32.19
CA PHE A 108 8.63 11.46 30.85
C PHE A 108 7.19 11.83 30.42
N TYR A 109 6.22 11.72 31.32
CA TYR A 109 4.82 11.92 30.95
C TYR A 109 4.42 13.40 30.90
N PHE A 110 4.68 14.14 31.98
CA PHE A 110 4.31 15.55 32.15
C PHE A 110 5.37 16.53 31.65
N GLY A 111 6.58 16.03 31.35
CA GLY A 111 7.70 16.85 30.93
C GLY A 111 8.58 17.32 32.07
N SER A 112 9.70 17.91 31.68
CA SER A 112 10.69 18.55 32.54
C SER A 112 11.16 19.85 31.87
N ASN A 113 12.11 20.58 32.45
CA ASN A 113 12.59 21.85 31.88
C ASN A 113 13.14 21.71 30.44
N ASP A 114 13.66 20.53 30.09
CA ASP A 114 14.32 20.26 28.80
C ASP A 114 13.49 19.36 27.88
N PHE A 115 12.29 18.92 28.31
CA PHE A 115 11.44 18.00 27.58
C PHE A 115 9.97 18.32 27.80
N SER A 116 9.21 18.54 26.72
CA SER A 116 7.80 18.97 26.81
C SER A 116 6.86 17.95 27.45
N GLY A 117 7.24 16.67 27.52
CA GLY A 117 6.40 15.62 28.07
C GLY A 117 5.50 14.98 27.01
N LEU A 118 5.21 13.69 27.18
CA LEU A 118 4.33 12.96 26.28
C LEU A 118 2.90 13.53 26.26
N GLU A 119 2.38 13.99 27.40
CA GLU A 119 1.02 14.53 27.50
C GLU A 119 0.81 15.72 26.55
N VAL A 120 1.74 16.67 26.54
CA VAL A 120 1.68 17.85 25.68
C VAL A 120 1.76 17.45 24.21
N MET A 121 2.63 16.48 23.87
CA MET A 121 2.78 16.01 22.48
C MET A 121 1.51 15.33 21.94
N LEU A 122 0.70 14.72 22.81
CA LEU A 122 -0.54 14.04 22.39
C LEU A 122 -1.65 15.03 21.99
N ASP A 123 -1.60 16.26 22.50
CA ASP A 123 -2.56 17.33 22.16
C ASP A 123 -2.20 18.05 20.85
N GLU A 124 -0.99 17.83 20.31
CA GLU A 124 -0.56 18.46 19.08
C GLU A 124 -1.30 17.90 17.85
N LYS A 125 -1.68 18.80 16.94
CA LYS A 125 -2.32 18.40 15.69
C LYS A 125 -1.32 17.75 14.76
N VAL A 126 -1.65 16.53 14.34
CA VAL A 126 -0.82 15.72 13.45
C VAL A 126 -1.21 15.97 11.98
N ASP A 127 -0.21 16.22 11.12
CA ASP A 127 -0.37 16.31 9.67
C ASP A 127 -0.15 14.93 9.04
N ILE A 128 -1.25 14.18 8.93
CA ILE A 128 -1.26 12.86 8.29
C ILE A 128 -0.89 12.98 6.81
N GLY A 129 -1.26 14.08 6.15
CA GLY A 129 -1.05 14.29 4.73
C GLY A 129 0.44 14.30 4.39
N LYS A 130 1.24 14.99 5.20
CA LYS A 130 2.70 15.07 5.07
C LYS A 130 3.38 13.72 5.34
N ALA A 131 2.96 13.00 6.38
CA ALA A 131 3.52 11.69 6.72
C ALA A 131 3.26 10.61 5.65
N CYS A 132 2.16 10.75 4.90
CA CYS A 132 1.78 9.86 3.81
C CYS A 132 2.45 10.21 2.46
N THR A 133 3.37 11.18 2.40
CA THR A 133 4.14 11.47 1.18
C THR A 133 5.31 10.51 1.06
N ILE A 134 5.56 9.98 -0.14
CA ILE A 134 6.72 9.14 -0.43
C ILE A 134 7.77 10.04 -1.08
N PRO A 135 8.99 10.15 -0.53
CA PRO A 135 10.03 10.99 -1.10
C PRO A 135 10.47 10.40 -2.45
N LEU A 136 10.49 11.25 -3.49
CA LEU A 136 11.01 10.94 -4.80
C LEU A 136 12.34 11.68 -5.02
N PRO A 137 13.19 11.23 -5.97
CA PRO A 137 14.36 12.01 -6.39
C PRO A 137 13.94 13.40 -6.89
N ASP A 138 14.76 14.42 -6.60
CA ASP A 138 14.46 15.85 -6.88
C ASP A 138 14.02 16.13 -8.33
N GLU A 139 14.53 15.36 -9.29
CA GLU A 139 14.22 15.47 -10.72
C GLU A 139 12.75 15.09 -11.06
N LEU A 140 12.07 14.34 -10.19
CA LEU A 140 10.71 13.80 -10.40
C LEU A 140 9.65 14.41 -9.47
N ASP A 141 10.08 15.06 -8.39
CA ASP A 141 9.19 15.52 -7.31
C ASP A 141 8.27 16.68 -7.74
N SER A 142 8.63 17.42 -8.79
CA SER A 142 7.83 18.53 -9.32
C SER A 142 6.70 18.11 -10.27
N GLU A 143 6.78 16.93 -10.87
CA GLU A 143 5.81 16.43 -11.87
C GLU A 143 4.93 15.29 -11.34
N ILE A 144 5.39 14.58 -10.31
CA ILE A 144 4.77 13.34 -9.84
C ILE A 144 4.62 13.37 -8.33
N GLU A 145 3.40 13.16 -7.86
CA GLU A 145 3.15 12.97 -6.44
C GLU A 145 3.15 11.48 -6.09
N ALA A 146 4.01 11.05 -5.19
CA ALA A 146 3.98 9.71 -4.62
C ALA A 146 3.38 9.74 -3.21
N ARG A 147 2.33 8.94 -2.96
CA ARG A 147 1.59 8.97 -1.69
C ARG A 147 1.16 7.59 -1.23
N ILE A 148 0.89 7.48 0.07
CA ILE A 148 0.38 6.29 0.74
C ILE A 148 -1.10 6.53 1.08
N GLY A 149 -1.98 5.92 0.29
CA GLY A 149 -3.42 6.05 0.46
C GLY A 149 -4.07 4.88 1.19
N LYS A 150 -5.39 4.94 1.34
CA LYS A 150 -6.21 3.88 1.97
C LYS A 150 -6.05 2.50 1.32
N PHE A 151 -5.76 2.46 0.02
CA PHE A 151 -5.63 1.23 -0.76
C PHE A 151 -4.18 0.84 -1.05
N GLY A 152 -3.22 1.52 -0.42
CA GLY A 152 -1.79 1.30 -0.63
C GLY A 152 -1.08 2.48 -1.30
N PRO A 153 0.21 2.31 -1.59
CA PRO A 153 1.05 3.33 -2.21
C PRO A 153 0.65 3.55 -3.68
N TYR A 154 0.70 4.80 -4.14
CA TYR A 154 0.40 5.17 -5.52
C TYR A 154 1.20 6.38 -5.96
N LEU A 155 1.38 6.49 -7.28
CA LEU A 155 1.90 7.65 -7.99
C LEU A 155 0.74 8.38 -8.65
N ARG A 156 0.81 9.71 -8.69
CA ARG A 156 -0.13 10.57 -9.39
C ARG A 156 0.64 11.56 -10.26
N ARG A 157 0.32 11.58 -11.55
CA ARG A 157 0.79 12.58 -12.52
C ARG A 157 -0.46 13.26 -13.07
N ASP A 158 -0.65 14.53 -12.74
CA ASP A 158 -1.88 15.30 -13.00
C ASP A 158 -3.17 14.58 -12.55
N SER A 159 -3.92 14.02 -13.50
CA SER A 159 -5.16 13.26 -13.27
C SER A 159 -4.99 11.75 -13.31
N ASP A 160 -3.85 11.24 -13.78
CA ASP A 160 -3.59 9.80 -13.85
C ASP A 160 -2.96 9.30 -12.54
N SER A 161 -3.53 8.23 -11.99
CA SER A 161 -3.05 7.59 -10.75
C SER A 161 -2.75 6.12 -10.98
N ARG A 162 -1.58 5.68 -10.50
CA ARG A 162 -1.08 4.31 -10.65
C ARG A 162 -0.64 3.78 -9.30
N SER A 163 -1.21 2.64 -8.89
CA SER A 163 -0.75 1.95 -7.68
C SER A 163 0.68 1.45 -7.85
N ILE A 164 1.49 1.59 -6.81
CA ILE A 164 2.83 1.00 -6.77
C ILE A 164 2.68 -0.47 -6.33
N PRO A 165 3.14 -1.44 -7.14
CA PRO A 165 3.13 -2.85 -6.77
C PRO A 165 3.90 -3.15 -5.48
N GLU A 166 3.46 -4.15 -4.73
CA GLU A 166 4.05 -4.51 -3.44
C GLU A 166 5.53 -4.96 -3.54
N ASN A 167 5.96 -5.43 -4.71
CA ASN A 167 7.33 -5.88 -4.96
C ASN A 167 8.30 -4.74 -5.31
N ILE A 168 7.84 -3.49 -5.39
CA ILE A 168 8.67 -2.31 -5.66
C ILE A 168 8.92 -1.58 -4.35
N PHE A 169 10.18 -1.56 -3.89
CA PHE A 169 10.57 -0.86 -2.68
C PHE A 169 10.82 0.63 -2.96
N ILE A 170 10.81 1.45 -1.90
CA ILE A 170 10.99 2.90 -1.99
C ILE A 170 12.29 3.26 -2.73
N GLY A 171 13.39 2.54 -2.44
CA GLY A 171 14.69 2.76 -3.10
C GLY A 171 14.76 2.30 -4.56
N ASP A 172 13.73 1.60 -5.06
CA ASP A 172 13.64 1.16 -6.45
C ASP A 172 12.78 2.11 -7.30
N LEU A 173 12.21 3.19 -6.71
CA LEU A 173 11.42 4.19 -7.43
C LEU A 173 12.30 5.12 -8.28
N THR A 174 12.90 4.56 -9.33
CA THR A 174 13.65 5.31 -10.36
C THR A 174 12.71 5.87 -11.42
N SER A 175 13.18 6.86 -12.19
CA SER A 175 12.46 7.41 -13.35
C SER A 175 11.98 6.30 -14.31
N ASP A 176 12.85 5.35 -14.64
CA ASP A 176 12.52 4.24 -15.54
C ASP A 176 11.36 3.38 -15.01
N ILE A 177 11.38 3.05 -13.71
CA ILE A 177 10.33 2.24 -13.09
C ILE A 177 9.03 3.04 -13.02
N ILE A 178 9.10 4.31 -12.62
CA ILE A 178 7.94 5.20 -12.57
C ILE A 178 7.30 5.33 -13.95
N ASP A 179 8.08 5.60 -14.99
CA ASP A 179 7.59 5.69 -16.35
C ASP A 179 7.01 4.37 -16.84
N SER A 180 7.60 3.22 -16.45
CA SER A 180 7.01 1.91 -16.77
C SER A 180 5.63 1.70 -16.12
N LEU A 181 5.40 2.23 -14.92
CA LEU A 181 4.10 2.16 -14.23
C LEU A 181 3.04 3.00 -14.95
N PHE A 182 3.42 4.13 -15.55
CA PHE A 182 2.52 4.94 -16.37
C PHE A 182 2.35 4.41 -17.80
N LYS A 183 3.38 3.77 -18.38
CA LYS A 183 3.34 3.12 -19.70
C LYS A 183 2.46 1.86 -19.74
N ASN A 184 2.15 1.27 -18.59
CA ASN A 184 1.18 0.16 -18.49
C ASN A 184 -0.28 0.60 -18.69
N GLN A 185 -0.52 1.44 -19.70
CA GLN A 185 -1.74 1.35 -20.48
C GLN A 185 -1.77 -0.07 -21.08
N ARG A 186 -2.59 -0.96 -20.53
CA ARG A 186 -3.45 -1.65 -21.50
C ARG A 186 -4.31 -0.52 -22.04
N GLU A 187 -3.93 -0.01 -23.21
CA GLU A 187 -4.85 0.79 -24.02
C GLU A 187 -6.19 0.06 -24.04
N ASP A 188 -7.28 0.82 -24.05
CA ASP A 188 -8.62 0.25 -24.10
C ASP A 188 -8.66 -0.83 -25.19
N GLU A 189 -8.67 -2.08 -24.77
CA GLU A 189 -8.55 -3.19 -25.71
C GLU A 189 -9.93 -3.30 -26.37
N SER A 190 -10.00 -2.93 -27.65
CA SER A 190 -11.23 -3.05 -28.42
C SER A 190 -11.48 -4.53 -28.68
N LEU A 191 -12.52 -5.08 -28.05
CA LEU A 191 -12.92 -6.47 -28.21
C LEU A 191 -13.68 -6.71 -29.52
N GLY A 192 -14.09 -5.65 -30.21
CA GLY A 192 -14.88 -5.69 -31.43
C GLY A 192 -16.01 -4.66 -31.41
N LYS A 193 -17.00 -4.86 -32.27
CA LYS A 193 -18.18 -3.99 -32.36
C LYS A 193 -19.43 -4.72 -31.90
N ASP A 194 -20.35 -3.97 -31.29
CA ASP A 194 -21.68 -4.43 -30.96
C ASP A 194 -22.52 -4.61 -32.24
N PRO A 195 -23.15 -5.78 -32.46
CA PRO A 195 -23.93 -6.05 -33.67
C PRO A 195 -25.18 -5.17 -33.83
N ASP A 196 -25.75 -4.67 -32.72
CA ASP A 196 -27.00 -3.90 -32.74
C ASP A 196 -26.72 -2.40 -32.94
N THR A 197 -25.62 -1.88 -32.36
CA THR A 197 -25.31 -0.44 -32.38
C THR A 197 -24.12 -0.05 -33.26
N ASP A 198 -23.33 -0.99 -33.77
CA ASP A 198 -22.06 -0.77 -34.49
C ASP A 198 -21.00 0.04 -33.69
N GLU A 199 -21.19 0.15 -32.37
CA GLU A 199 -20.25 0.83 -31.46
C GLU A 199 -19.16 -0.13 -30.98
N ASN A 200 -17.95 0.39 -30.74
CA ASN A 200 -16.83 -0.41 -30.23
C ASN A 200 -17.08 -0.85 -28.79
N ILE A 201 -16.80 -2.11 -28.47
CA ILE A 201 -16.80 -2.61 -27.10
C ILE A 201 -15.37 -2.56 -26.57
N LEU A 202 -15.16 -1.77 -25.52
CA LEU A 202 -13.85 -1.49 -24.96
C LEU A 202 -13.68 -2.22 -23.63
N LEU A 203 -12.57 -2.94 -23.47
CA LEU A 203 -12.11 -3.48 -22.18
C LEU A 203 -11.20 -2.46 -21.49
N LYS A 204 -11.70 -1.88 -20.40
CA LYS A 204 -11.05 -0.79 -19.65
C LYS A 204 -10.67 -1.25 -18.25
N LYS A 205 -9.68 -0.59 -17.64
CA LYS A 205 -9.30 -0.78 -16.24
C LYS A 205 -9.76 0.42 -15.40
N GLY A 206 -10.59 0.17 -14.39
CA GLY A 206 -11.07 1.19 -13.45
C GLY A 206 -10.56 0.96 -12.01
N PRO A 207 -10.90 1.87 -11.07
CA PRO A 207 -10.50 1.75 -9.67
C PRO A 207 -11.05 0.51 -8.96
N TYR A 208 -12.12 -0.09 -9.51
CA TYR A 208 -12.78 -1.28 -8.94
C TYR A 208 -12.48 -2.58 -9.69
N GLY A 209 -11.56 -2.56 -10.66
CA GLY A 209 -11.21 -3.69 -11.52
C GLY A 209 -11.48 -3.43 -13.01
N TYR A 210 -11.35 -4.48 -13.82
CA TYR A 210 -11.63 -4.41 -15.25
C TYR A 210 -13.13 -4.35 -15.52
N TYR A 211 -13.51 -3.63 -16.57
CA TYR A 211 -14.90 -3.52 -17.02
C TYR A 211 -14.96 -3.40 -18.53
N VAL A 212 -16.07 -3.85 -19.11
CA VAL A 212 -16.42 -3.64 -20.51
C VAL A 212 -17.34 -2.44 -20.63
N GLN A 213 -17.17 -1.63 -21.67
CA GLN A 213 -17.98 -0.46 -21.95
C GLN A 213 -18.36 -0.43 -23.43
N LEU A 214 -19.61 -0.09 -23.71
CA LEU A 214 -20.09 0.15 -25.07
C LEU A 214 -19.74 1.59 -25.49
N GLY A 215 -18.83 1.74 -26.44
CA GLY A 215 -18.38 3.02 -26.97
C GLY A 215 -17.93 4.00 -25.89
N GLU A 216 -18.28 5.27 -26.07
CA GLU A 216 -18.15 6.31 -25.04
C GLU A 216 -19.42 6.49 -24.20
N THR A 217 -20.33 5.50 -24.21
CA THR A 217 -21.60 5.58 -23.48
C THR A 217 -21.44 5.29 -22.00
N THR A 218 -22.51 5.52 -21.23
CA THR A 218 -22.58 5.16 -19.81
C THR A 218 -22.83 3.66 -19.58
N LYS A 219 -23.07 2.87 -20.62
CA LYS A 219 -23.39 1.44 -20.52
C LYS A 219 -22.09 0.64 -20.33
N ARG A 220 -21.86 0.20 -19.09
CA ARG A 220 -20.65 -0.55 -18.70
C ARG A 220 -20.94 -1.62 -17.67
N LYS A 221 -20.12 -2.69 -17.69
CA LYS A 221 -20.23 -3.81 -16.75
C LYS A 221 -18.86 -4.29 -16.29
N THR A 222 -18.74 -4.48 -14.98
CA THR A 222 -17.51 -4.97 -14.35
C THR A 222 -17.30 -6.44 -14.69
N ILE A 223 -16.06 -6.82 -15.01
CA ILE A 223 -15.67 -8.21 -15.21
C ILE A 223 -15.76 -8.96 -13.86
N PRO A 224 -16.43 -10.12 -13.79
CA PRO A 224 -16.49 -10.90 -12.57
C PRO A 224 -15.09 -11.26 -12.04
N LYS A 225 -14.89 -11.21 -10.73
CA LYS A 225 -13.58 -11.48 -10.09
C LYS A 225 -13.01 -12.88 -10.39
N ALA A 226 -13.88 -13.86 -10.68
CA ALA A 226 -13.48 -15.22 -11.01
C ALA A 226 -13.02 -15.38 -12.47
N THR A 227 -13.30 -14.39 -13.32
CA THR A 227 -12.96 -14.43 -14.74
C THR A 227 -11.58 -13.82 -14.95
N ALA A 228 -10.68 -14.60 -15.57
CA ALA A 228 -9.37 -14.11 -15.95
C ALA A 228 -9.51 -13.14 -17.14
N VAL A 229 -8.81 -12.00 -17.07
CA VAL A 229 -8.99 -10.88 -18.02
C VAL A 229 -8.60 -11.26 -19.45
N ASP A 230 -7.62 -12.14 -19.60
CA ASP A 230 -7.16 -12.74 -20.85
C ASP A 230 -8.20 -13.65 -21.53
N LYS A 231 -9.24 -14.06 -20.80
CA LYS A 231 -10.35 -14.86 -21.33
C LYS A 231 -11.59 -14.03 -21.67
N VAL A 232 -11.51 -12.71 -21.60
CA VAL A 232 -12.63 -11.84 -21.95
C VAL A 232 -12.62 -11.61 -23.46
N ASP A 233 -13.57 -12.21 -24.15
CA ASP A 233 -13.81 -12.03 -25.58
C ASP A 233 -15.06 -11.17 -25.85
N LEU A 234 -15.33 -10.93 -27.13
CA LEU A 234 -16.49 -10.15 -27.58
C LEU A 234 -17.82 -10.74 -27.09
N ASP A 235 -17.96 -12.07 -27.15
CA ASP A 235 -19.19 -12.79 -26.79
C ASP A 235 -19.49 -12.65 -25.29
N LEU A 236 -18.47 -12.81 -24.44
CA LEU A 236 -18.60 -12.59 -23.01
C LEU A 236 -18.91 -11.13 -22.69
N ALA A 237 -18.29 -10.18 -23.40
CA ALA A 237 -18.53 -8.75 -23.21
C ALA A 237 -19.97 -8.36 -23.56
N LEU A 238 -20.50 -8.85 -24.69
CA LEU A 238 -21.90 -8.67 -25.08
C LEU A 238 -22.85 -9.27 -24.04
N SER A 239 -22.54 -10.48 -23.57
CA SER A 239 -23.33 -11.17 -22.55
C SER A 239 -23.37 -10.37 -21.25
N LEU A 240 -22.24 -9.81 -20.82
CA LEU A 240 -22.17 -8.94 -19.64
C LEU A 240 -22.97 -7.65 -19.85
N LEU A 241 -22.80 -6.97 -20.98
CA LEU A 241 -23.51 -5.72 -21.32
C LEU A 241 -25.03 -5.89 -21.46
N SER A 242 -25.51 -7.11 -21.66
CA SER A 242 -26.95 -7.43 -21.66
C SER A 242 -27.59 -7.44 -20.26
N LEU A 243 -26.78 -7.49 -19.20
CA LEU A 243 -27.28 -7.50 -17.82
C LEU A 243 -27.80 -6.11 -17.40
N PRO A 244 -28.80 -6.02 -16.51
CA PRO A 244 -29.46 -7.13 -15.79
C PRO A 244 -30.45 -7.91 -16.66
N ARG A 245 -30.42 -9.24 -16.58
CA ARG A 245 -31.31 -10.14 -17.34
C ARG A 245 -32.56 -10.45 -16.52
N THR A 246 -33.74 -10.33 -17.12
CA THR A 246 -35.00 -10.76 -16.50
C THR A 246 -35.14 -12.28 -16.61
N ILE A 247 -35.25 -12.96 -15.46
CA ILE A 247 -35.46 -14.43 -15.39
C ILE A 247 -36.95 -14.76 -15.55
N GLY A 248 -37.82 -13.92 -14.99
CA GLY A 248 -39.28 -14.12 -15.03
C GLY A 248 -40.01 -13.16 -14.11
N MET A 249 -41.33 -13.33 -14.03
CA MET A 249 -42.19 -12.61 -13.09
C MET A 249 -42.42 -13.47 -11.84
N HIS A 250 -42.42 -12.86 -10.66
CA HIS A 250 -42.79 -13.54 -9.44
C HIS A 250 -44.26 -14.00 -9.51
N PRO A 251 -44.58 -15.26 -9.18
CA PRO A 251 -45.92 -15.82 -9.39
C PRO A 251 -47.04 -15.05 -8.68
N ASP A 252 -46.79 -14.58 -7.45
CA ASP A 252 -47.84 -13.94 -6.64
C ASP A 252 -47.91 -12.42 -6.82
N THR A 253 -46.78 -11.77 -7.06
CA THR A 253 -46.67 -10.30 -7.06
C THR A 253 -46.54 -9.72 -8.47
N ASN A 254 -46.30 -10.58 -9.48
CA ASN A 254 -46.04 -10.22 -10.88
C ASN A 254 -44.92 -9.17 -11.05
N VAL A 255 -44.01 -9.09 -10.08
CA VAL A 255 -42.84 -8.21 -10.13
C VAL A 255 -41.70 -8.93 -10.87
N PRO A 256 -40.95 -8.24 -11.75
CA PRO A 256 -39.83 -8.86 -12.47
C PRO A 256 -38.70 -9.24 -11.52
N ILE A 257 -38.19 -10.44 -11.72
CA ILE A 257 -37.00 -10.98 -11.06
C ILE A 257 -35.85 -10.88 -12.06
N THR A 258 -34.79 -10.14 -11.69
CA THR A 258 -33.61 -9.93 -12.55
C THR A 258 -32.34 -10.51 -11.94
N ALA A 259 -31.42 -10.97 -12.77
CA ALA A 259 -30.09 -11.44 -12.37
C ALA A 259 -29.01 -10.45 -12.82
N ASP A 260 -28.03 -10.19 -11.95
CA ASP A 260 -26.90 -9.31 -12.25
C ASP A 260 -25.67 -9.64 -11.38
N TYR A 261 -24.53 -8.99 -11.69
CA TYR A 261 -23.34 -9.00 -10.85
C TYR A 261 -23.23 -7.74 -10.00
N GLY A 262 -22.96 -7.92 -8.70
CA GLY A 262 -22.72 -6.83 -7.76
C GLY A 262 -21.33 -6.90 -7.14
N ARG A 263 -21.04 -5.96 -6.23
CA ARG A 263 -19.75 -5.87 -5.50
C ARG A 263 -19.34 -7.18 -4.80
N TYR A 264 -20.33 -7.94 -4.33
CA TYR A 264 -20.14 -9.18 -3.56
C TYR A 264 -20.33 -10.45 -4.40
N GLY A 265 -20.44 -10.32 -5.72
CA GLY A 265 -20.66 -11.44 -6.64
C GLY A 265 -22.07 -11.44 -7.24
N PRO A 266 -22.47 -12.58 -7.84
CA PRO A 266 -23.74 -12.71 -8.55
C PRO A 266 -24.95 -12.69 -7.60
N TYR A 267 -26.02 -12.04 -8.03
CA TYR A 267 -27.24 -11.90 -7.24
C TYR A 267 -28.49 -11.84 -8.13
N ILE A 268 -29.62 -12.17 -7.52
CA ILE A 268 -30.96 -11.94 -8.06
C ILE A 268 -31.59 -10.78 -7.31
N LYS A 269 -32.31 -9.92 -8.03
CA LYS A 269 -33.06 -8.79 -7.49
C LYS A 269 -34.55 -8.94 -7.80
N MET A 270 -35.37 -8.68 -6.78
CA MET A 270 -36.81 -8.51 -6.91
C MET A 270 -37.21 -7.26 -6.13
N ASP A 271 -37.61 -6.21 -6.85
CA ASP A 271 -37.89 -4.89 -6.29
C ASP A 271 -36.75 -4.37 -5.37
N LYS A 272 -36.97 -4.27 -4.06
CA LYS A 272 -35.97 -3.81 -3.07
C LYS A 272 -35.14 -4.95 -2.46
N SER A 273 -35.49 -6.20 -2.75
CA SER A 273 -34.85 -7.38 -2.16
C SER A 273 -33.78 -7.94 -3.09
N ASN A 274 -32.63 -8.29 -2.53
CA ASN A 274 -31.53 -8.95 -3.24
C ASN A 274 -31.21 -10.28 -2.57
N ALA A 275 -31.01 -11.33 -3.37
CA ALA A 275 -30.56 -12.64 -2.91
C ALA A 275 -29.27 -13.03 -3.65
N ARG A 276 -28.27 -13.50 -2.91
CA ARG A 276 -26.99 -13.92 -3.50
C ARG A 276 -27.16 -15.27 -4.22
N LEU A 277 -26.54 -15.43 -5.38
CA LEU A 277 -26.37 -16.72 -6.04
C LEU A 277 -25.19 -17.49 -5.39
N ILE A 278 -25.43 -18.75 -5.02
CA ILE A 278 -24.47 -19.60 -4.29
C ILE A 278 -23.95 -20.69 -5.23
N GLY A 279 -22.65 -20.99 -5.12
CA GLY A 279 -21.99 -21.98 -5.97
C GLY A 279 -21.59 -21.41 -7.33
N ASP A 280 -21.56 -22.27 -8.35
CA ASP A 280 -21.10 -21.94 -9.71
C ASP A 280 -22.20 -21.32 -10.58
N ILE A 281 -23.29 -20.83 -9.98
CA ILE A 281 -24.44 -20.26 -10.69
C ILE A 281 -24.13 -18.81 -11.10
N THR A 282 -24.29 -18.53 -12.39
CA THR A 282 -24.05 -17.21 -12.99
C THR A 282 -25.36 -16.52 -13.42
N PRO A 283 -25.40 -15.17 -13.46
CA PRO A 283 -26.43 -14.38 -14.14
C PRO A 283 -26.40 -14.50 -15.66
N LEU A 284 -25.25 -14.91 -16.21
CA LEU A 284 -25.06 -15.25 -17.63
C LEU A 284 -25.68 -16.61 -17.91
#